data_AF-A0A4Z0ML46-F1
#
_entry.id   AF-A0A4Z0ML46-F1
#
_cell.length_a   1.000
_cell.length_b   1.000
_cell.length_c   1.000
_cell.angle_alpha   90.00
_cell.angle_beta   90.00
_cell.angle_gamma   90.00
#
_symmetry.space_group_name_H-M   'P 1'
#
loop_
_entity.id
_entity.type
_entity.pdbx_description
1 polymer ?
#
loop_
_entity_poly.entity_id
_entity_poly.type
_entity_poly.pdbx_seq_one_letter_code
_entity_poly.pdbx_strand_id
1 'polypeptide(L)'
;MKTILRVLAASALLLSISPALQAIALPVASHATTTTTFALSYEQGMADGADEEANYASAYGRGTQEYQDAIDAAVQRATYNARNSEEPIYWRGYVNGLQY
;
A
#
# COMPACT_ATOMS: atom_id res chain seq x y z
N MET A 1 -31.86 -32.62 48.08
CA MET A 1 -32.18 -34.03 48.38
C MET A 1 -32.03 -34.86 47.12
N LYS A 2 -31.49 -36.08 47.25
CA LYS A 2 -31.38 -37.19 46.27
C LYS A 2 -30.28 -37.12 45.19
N THR A 3 -29.12 -37.63 45.62
CA THR A 3 -28.16 -38.46 44.89
C THR A 3 -28.84 -39.65 44.18
N ILE A 4 -28.52 -39.88 42.91
CA ILE A 4 -28.71 -41.17 42.19
C ILE A 4 -27.55 -41.28 41.19
N LEU A 5 -26.44 -41.90 41.60
CA LEU A 5 -26.04 -43.30 41.34
C LEU A 5 -25.31 -43.49 40.01
N ARG A 6 -24.00 -43.75 40.18
CA ARG A 6 -23.04 -44.26 39.21
C ARG A 6 -23.54 -45.59 38.64
N VAL A 7 -23.40 -45.78 37.32
CA VAL A 7 -23.13 -47.11 36.76
C VAL A 7 -22.00 -46.97 35.74
N LEU A 8 -20.83 -47.46 36.16
CA LEU A 8 -19.71 -47.80 35.31
C LEU A 8 -20.09 -49.03 34.49
N ALA A 9 -19.89 -49.02 33.18
CA ALA A 9 -19.63 -50.23 32.42
C ALA A 9 -18.74 -49.89 31.23
N ALA A 10 -17.47 -50.19 31.41
CA ALA A 10 -16.49 -50.22 30.34
C ALA A 10 -16.91 -51.26 29.29
N SER A 11 -16.81 -50.88 28.02
CA SER A 11 -16.61 -51.83 26.95
C SER A 11 -15.64 -51.19 25.97
N ALA A 12 -14.37 -51.52 26.21
CA ALA A 12 -13.32 -51.41 25.23
C ALA A 12 -13.74 -52.15 23.96
N LEU A 13 -13.58 -51.53 22.80
CA LEU A 13 -12.81 -52.15 21.73
C LEU A 13 -12.41 -51.07 20.73
N LEU A 14 -11.11 -50.77 20.76
CA LEU A 14 -10.37 -50.24 19.63
C LEU A 14 -10.62 -51.12 18.42
N LEU A 15 -11.14 -50.56 17.32
CA LEU A 15 -10.76 -51.02 15.98
C LEU A 15 -11.00 -49.89 14.96
N SER A 16 -9.94 -49.11 14.83
CA SER A 16 -9.52 -48.37 13.64
C SER A 16 -10.16 -48.79 12.32
N ILE A 17 -10.80 -47.85 11.60
CA ILE A 17 -10.58 -47.65 10.15
C ILE A 17 -10.73 -46.15 9.86
N SER A 18 -9.60 -45.48 9.65
CA SER A 18 -9.54 -44.12 9.14
C SER A 18 -9.83 -44.12 7.63
N PRO A 19 -10.80 -43.38 7.10
CA PRO A 19 -10.67 -42.91 5.73
C PRO A 19 -9.74 -41.70 5.76
N ALA A 20 -8.54 -41.91 5.24
CA ALA A 20 -7.59 -40.85 4.91
C ALA A 20 -8.33 -39.81 4.06
N LEU A 21 -8.53 -38.61 4.62
CA LEU A 21 -8.89 -37.44 3.84
C LEU A 21 -7.70 -37.18 2.92
N GLN A 22 -7.84 -37.60 1.66
CA GLN A 22 -6.97 -37.20 0.58
C GLN A 22 -7.04 -35.68 0.49
N ALA A 23 -6.03 -35.02 1.04
CA ALA A 23 -5.75 -33.62 0.74
C ALA A 23 -5.39 -33.58 -0.75
N ILE A 24 -6.37 -33.26 -1.59
CA ILE A 24 -6.12 -32.87 -2.97
C ILE A 24 -5.41 -31.53 -2.87
N ALA A 25 -4.08 -31.56 -2.91
CA ALA A 25 -3.28 -30.38 -3.14
C ALA A 25 -3.62 -29.86 -4.54
N LEU A 26 -4.56 -28.94 -4.61
CA LEU A 26 -4.82 -28.16 -5.81
C LEU A 26 -3.52 -27.43 -6.15
N PRO A 27 -2.98 -27.54 -7.39
CA PRO A 27 -1.87 -26.71 -7.80
C PRO A 27 -2.35 -25.26 -7.75
N VAL A 28 -1.93 -24.53 -6.73
CA VAL A 28 -2.07 -23.08 -6.72
C VAL A 28 -1.19 -22.60 -7.87
N ALA A 29 -1.82 -22.09 -8.91
CA ALA A 29 -1.11 -21.38 -9.96
C ALA A 29 -0.35 -20.25 -9.27
N SER A 30 0.98 -20.37 -9.19
CA SER A 30 1.83 -19.23 -8.86
C SER A 30 1.63 -18.21 -9.96
N HIS A 31 0.72 -17.27 -9.75
CA HIS A 31 0.72 -16.04 -10.51
C HIS A 31 2.08 -15.40 -10.23
N ALA A 32 2.96 -15.40 -11.22
CA ALA A 32 4.08 -14.51 -11.22
C ALA A 32 3.49 -13.10 -11.11
N THR A 33 3.60 -12.50 -9.92
CA THR A 33 3.30 -11.09 -9.72
C THR A 33 4.21 -10.34 -10.65
N THR A 34 3.68 -9.97 -11.82
CA THR A 34 4.39 -9.11 -12.75
C THR A 34 4.28 -7.74 -12.12
N THR A 35 5.25 -7.40 -11.26
CA THR A 35 5.43 -6.05 -10.76
C THR A 35 5.77 -5.21 -11.99
N THR A 36 4.74 -4.72 -12.66
CA THR A 36 4.89 -3.70 -13.70
C THR A 36 5.18 -2.44 -12.92
N THR A 37 6.44 -2.22 -12.57
CA THR A 37 6.91 -0.94 -12.05
C THR A 37 6.79 0.05 -13.22
N PHE A 38 5.61 0.64 -13.37
CA PHE A 38 5.44 1.80 -14.24
C PHE A 38 6.26 2.91 -13.60
N ALA A 39 7.52 3.07 -14.02
CA ALA A 39 8.35 4.16 -13.57
C ALA A 39 7.64 5.48 -13.94
N LEU A 40 7.26 6.27 -12.93
CA LEU A 40 6.62 7.55 -13.15
C LEU A 40 7.51 8.46 -14.02
N SER A 41 6.89 9.15 -14.99
CA SER A 41 7.62 9.98 -15.96
C SER A 41 7.84 11.41 -15.47
N TYR A 42 8.76 12.11 -16.14
CA TYR A 42 9.00 13.54 -15.90
C TYR A 42 7.74 14.38 -16.15
N GLU A 43 7.03 14.08 -17.23
CA GLU A 43 5.83 14.80 -17.68
C GLU A 43 4.67 14.65 -16.72
N GLN A 44 4.49 13.43 -16.16
CA GLN A 44 3.52 13.21 -15.08
C GLN A 44 3.86 14.05 -13.86
N GLY A 45 5.12 14.05 -13.44
CA GLY A 45 5.56 14.91 -12.35
C GLY A 45 5.27 16.38 -12.62
N MET A 46 5.57 16.87 -13.83
CA MET A 46 5.32 18.26 -14.19
C MET A 46 3.83 18.63 -14.13
N ALA A 47 2.95 17.76 -14.60
CA ALA A 47 1.50 17.96 -14.52
C ALA A 47 1.02 17.99 -13.07
N ASP A 48 1.42 17.02 -12.26
CA ASP A 48 1.03 16.93 -10.84
C ASP A 48 1.55 18.12 -10.03
N GLY A 49 2.77 18.59 -10.35
CA GLY A 49 3.34 19.79 -9.73
C GLY A 49 2.57 21.06 -10.07
N ALA A 50 2.13 21.21 -11.34
CA ALA A 50 1.33 22.36 -11.76
C ALA A 50 -0.07 22.35 -11.13
N ASP A 51 -0.70 21.19 -11.04
CA ASP A 51 -2.00 21.03 -10.38
C ASP A 51 -1.90 21.37 -8.87
N GLU A 52 -0.81 20.98 -8.22
CA GLU A 52 -0.61 21.27 -6.80
C GLU A 52 -0.26 22.75 -6.55
N GLU A 53 0.49 23.41 -7.43
CA GLU A 53 0.67 24.87 -7.40
C GLU A 53 -0.68 25.59 -7.50
N ALA A 54 -1.52 25.20 -8.47
CA ALA A 54 -2.83 25.80 -8.65
C ALA A 54 -3.72 25.61 -7.42
N ASN A 55 -3.63 24.44 -6.77
CA ASN A 55 -4.30 24.17 -5.51
C ASN A 55 -3.81 25.10 -4.38
N TYR A 56 -2.49 25.26 -4.20
CA TYR A 56 -1.94 26.18 -3.21
C TYR A 56 -2.33 27.64 -3.49
N ALA A 57 -2.29 28.06 -4.76
CA ALA A 57 -2.73 29.38 -5.18
C ALA A 57 -4.21 29.61 -4.84
N SER A 58 -5.06 28.61 -4.99
CA SER A 58 -6.48 28.69 -4.62
C SER A 58 -6.70 28.65 -3.10
N ALA A 59 -5.90 27.88 -2.35
CA ALA A 59 -6.10 27.68 -0.91
C ALA A 59 -5.55 28.86 -0.08
N TYR A 60 -4.37 29.37 -0.44
CA TYR A 60 -3.65 30.39 0.33
C TYR A 60 -3.65 31.77 -0.35
N GLY A 61 -4.10 31.85 -1.60
CA GLY A 61 -4.00 33.06 -2.41
C GLY A 61 -2.60 33.22 -3.02
N ARG A 62 -2.51 33.27 -4.35
CA ARG A 62 -1.21 33.42 -5.02
C ARG A 62 -0.50 34.69 -4.57
N GLY A 63 0.78 34.56 -4.22
CA GLY A 63 1.64 35.67 -3.79
C GLY A 63 1.56 36.04 -2.32
N THR A 64 0.78 35.32 -1.50
CA THR A 64 0.86 35.43 -0.04
C THR A 64 2.10 34.72 0.51
N GLN A 65 2.48 35.01 1.75
CA GLN A 65 3.62 34.33 2.39
C GLN A 65 3.31 32.85 2.60
N GLU A 66 2.07 32.53 3.00
CA GLU A 66 1.60 31.18 3.24
C GLU A 66 1.65 30.33 1.96
N TYR A 67 1.34 30.92 0.81
CA TYR A 67 1.52 30.30 -0.50
C TYR A 67 3.01 29.97 -0.76
N GLN A 68 3.90 30.94 -0.54
CA GLN A 68 5.34 30.73 -0.77
C GLN A 68 5.92 29.66 0.16
N ASP A 69 5.53 29.68 1.45
CA ASP A 69 5.96 28.66 2.42
C ASP A 69 5.47 27.26 2.01
N ALA A 70 4.27 27.14 1.45
CA ALA A 70 3.73 25.87 0.95
C ALA A 70 4.50 25.37 -0.29
N ILE A 71 4.81 26.26 -1.24
CA ILE A 71 5.63 25.93 -2.41
C ILE A 71 7.03 25.50 -1.99
N ASP A 72 7.69 26.23 -1.09
CA ASP A 72 9.02 25.91 -0.59
C ASP A 72 9.05 24.55 0.11
N ALA A 73 8.04 24.26 0.94
CA ALA A 73 7.91 22.96 1.61
C ALA A 73 7.71 21.81 0.60
N ALA A 74 6.89 22.03 -0.43
CA ALA A 74 6.66 21.04 -1.48
C ALA A 74 7.92 20.78 -2.32
N VAL A 75 8.67 21.83 -2.67
CA VAL A 75 9.95 21.71 -3.39
C VAL A 75 11.00 20.99 -2.54
N GLN A 76 11.10 21.28 -1.25
CA GLN A 76 12.03 20.57 -0.34
C GLN A 76 11.68 19.08 -0.25
N ARG A 77 10.40 18.75 -0.07
CA ARG A 77 9.90 17.36 -0.05
C ARG A 77 10.22 16.64 -1.36
N ALA A 78 9.91 17.25 -2.49
CA ALA A 78 10.14 16.66 -3.80
C ALA A 78 11.65 16.50 -4.08
N THR A 79 12.48 17.46 -3.68
CA THR A 79 13.95 17.36 -3.81
C THR A 79 14.51 16.23 -2.97
N TYR A 80 14.00 16.04 -1.74
CA TYR A 80 14.37 14.90 -0.92
C TYR A 80 13.97 13.59 -1.59
N ASN A 81 12.74 13.48 -2.10
CA ASN A 81 12.28 12.28 -2.80
C ASN A 81 13.09 12.02 -4.07
N ALA A 82 13.45 13.05 -4.84
CA ALA A 82 14.30 12.91 -6.02
C ALA A 82 15.69 12.32 -5.71
N ARG A 83 16.15 12.38 -4.46
CA ARG A 83 17.43 11.80 -4.02
C ARG A 83 17.29 10.41 -3.41
N ASN A 84 16.11 10.04 -2.92
CA ASN A 84 15.90 8.84 -2.11
C ASN A 84 14.86 7.86 -2.68
N SER A 85 14.11 8.26 -3.70
CA SER A 85 13.10 7.44 -4.38
C SER A 85 13.68 6.73 -5.60
N GLU A 86 13.08 5.60 -5.99
CA GLU A 86 13.36 4.90 -7.25
C GLU A 86 12.92 5.70 -8.49
N GLU A 87 12.17 6.79 -8.31
CA GLU A 87 11.58 7.61 -9.38
C GLU A 87 12.09 9.07 -9.39
N PRO A 88 13.42 9.29 -9.46
CA PRO A 88 13.99 10.62 -9.31
C PRO A 88 13.60 11.59 -10.43
N ILE A 89 13.23 11.05 -11.60
CA ILE A 89 12.85 11.85 -12.77
C ILE A 89 11.45 12.46 -12.61
N TYR A 90 10.51 11.73 -12.02
CA TYR A 90 9.18 12.22 -11.69
C TYR A 90 9.28 13.39 -10.71
N TRP A 91 10.02 13.23 -9.62
CA TRP A 91 10.16 14.28 -8.61
C TRP A 91 10.85 15.54 -9.15
N ARG A 92 11.77 15.41 -10.10
CA ARG A 92 12.35 16.56 -10.83
C ARG A 92 11.31 17.26 -11.70
N GLY A 93 10.44 16.50 -12.36
CA GLY A 93 9.29 17.03 -13.10
C GLY A 93 8.35 17.80 -12.19
N TYR A 94 8.00 17.21 -11.05
CA TYR A 94 7.13 17.82 -10.04
C TYR A 94 7.67 19.14 -9.51
N VAL A 95 8.96 19.22 -9.19
CA VAL A 95 9.60 20.49 -8.80
C VAL A 95 9.50 21.55 -9.90
N ASN A 96 9.64 21.17 -11.17
CA ASN A 96 9.47 22.11 -12.28
C ASN A 96 8.01 22.51 -12.50
N GLY A 97 7.06 21.60 -12.30
CA GLY A 97 5.63 21.90 -12.35
C GLY A 97 5.19 22.92 -11.31
N LEU A 98 5.75 22.83 -10.09
CA LEU A 98 5.49 23.80 -9.01
C LEU A 98 6.00 25.22 -9.30
N GLN A 99 6.89 25.38 -10.29
CA GLN A 99 7.56 26.65 -10.62
C GLN A 99 7.12 27.22 -11.97
N TYR A 100 6.20 26.56 -12.68
CA TYR A 100 5.78 26.92 -14.03
C TYR A 100 4.62 27.93 -14.02
#